data_AF-F9Q796-F1
#
_entry.id   AF-F9Q796-F1
#
_cell.length_a   1.000
_cell.length_b   1.000
_cell.length_c   1.000
_cell.angle_alpha   90.00
_cell.angle_beta   90.00
_cell.angle_gamma   90.00
#
_symmetry.space_group_name_H-M   'P 1'
#
loop_
_entity.id
_entity.type
_entity.pdbx_description
1 polymer ?
#
loop_
_entity_poly.entity_id
_entity_poly.type
_entity_poly.pdbx_seq_one_letter_code
_entity_poly.pdbx_strand_id
1 'polypeptide(L)'
;MPLEKPLLDTLIYELRRMTGVTVEAEHWNWEQIPSHLKMTFRVVDENGKKIAESMNLDELKFNLKDRVQESISAVADDGIEQSGLHIWSFAELPQCYEQKQRGFSVKAFPAIVDEKDAVGIKLFETEFEQAVAMQQGLRRLLLLNVPSPIKYLHEKLPNKAKLGLYFTPFGRVLDLIDDCIACAVDKLIADFGGFVWDEAGFEKLRDFVRENLNEVTVDIAQKVEQILSLNHALNQRLKGKMDFTMAFAFSDIKAQLSGLIYPGFVQKSGYDRLPDLQRYLQAVDKRIDKLAQDVNRDRAAMLRVEQVQQAYQQLLAKLPKSKPISDEVAEIRYMIEELRVSLFAQQLGTKYQVSDKRILNLIDQIQ
;
A
#
# COMPACT_ATOMS: atom_id res chain seq x y z
N MET A 1 6.92 35.25 10.93
CA MET A 1 5.65 35.72 10.31
C MET A 1 4.51 34.85 10.84
N PRO A 2 3.28 35.37 11.07
CA PRO A 2 2.17 34.57 11.63
C PRO A 2 1.65 33.43 10.74
N LEU A 3 2.29 33.16 9.59
CA LEU A 3 1.93 32.10 8.63
C LEU A 3 2.89 30.90 8.65
N GLU A 4 3.92 30.89 9.49
CA GLU A 4 4.95 29.83 9.50
C GLU A 4 4.72 28.72 10.54
N LYS A 5 3.68 28.84 11.37
CA LYS A 5 3.35 27.89 12.45
C LYS A 5 1.90 27.41 12.34
N PRO A 6 1.57 26.21 12.86
CA PRO A 6 0.20 25.73 12.96
C PRO A 6 -0.74 26.79 13.58
N LEU A 7 -1.99 26.80 13.13
CA LEU A 7 -3.00 27.79 13.56
C LEU A 7 -3.16 27.80 15.08
N LEU A 8 -3.24 26.62 15.70
CA LEU A 8 -3.41 26.49 17.14
C LEU A 8 -2.23 27.11 17.91
N ASP A 9 -1.00 26.82 17.52
CA ASP A 9 0.20 27.39 18.15
C ASP A 9 0.23 28.92 18.04
N THR A 10 -0.24 29.43 16.91
CA THR A 10 -0.34 30.87 16.67
C THR A 10 -1.44 31.49 17.55
N LEU A 11 -2.58 30.83 17.69
CA LEU A 11 -3.66 31.28 18.58
C LEU A 11 -3.24 31.25 20.05
N ILE A 12 -2.54 30.22 20.50
CA ILE A 12 -1.97 30.13 21.86
C ILE A 12 -1.01 31.30 22.10
N TYR A 13 -0.10 31.53 21.15
CA TYR A 13 0.87 32.61 21.25
C TYR A 13 0.21 33.99 21.33
N GLU A 14 -0.74 34.28 20.44
CA GLU A 14 -1.42 35.59 20.42
C GLU A 14 -2.34 35.77 21.64
N LEU A 15 -3.04 34.72 22.09
CA LEU A 15 -3.86 34.80 23.30
C LEU A 15 -3.01 35.14 24.54
N ARG A 16 -1.85 34.49 24.68
CA ARG A 16 -0.88 34.80 25.74
C ARG A 16 -0.37 36.22 25.63
N ARG A 17 -0.05 36.68 24.42
CA ARG A 17 0.40 38.06 24.19
C ARG A 17 -0.66 39.09 24.56
N MET A 18 -1.93 38.80 24.30
CA MET A 18 -3.06 39.72 24.58
C MET A 18 -3.47 39.73 26.06
N THR A 19 -3.43 38.58 26.73
CA THR A 19 -4.05 38.40 28.06
C THR A 19 -3.06 38.10 29.19
N GLY A 20 -1.82 37.72 28.87
CA GLY A 20 -0.82 37.23 29.82
C GLY A 20 -1.03 35.77 30.24
N VAL A 21 -2.15 35.14 29.87
CA VAL A 21 -2.50 33.76 30.25
C VAL A 21 -2.06 32.79 29.16
N THR A 22 -1.36 31.72 29.54
CA THR A 22 -1.03 30.61 28.62
C THR A 22 -2.09 29.54 28.76
N VAL A 23 -2.70 29.15 27.65
CA VAL A 23 -3.64 28.02 27.58
C VAL A 23 -2.95 26.91 26.82
N GLU A 24 -2.62 25.81 27.50
CA GLU A 24 -1.98 24.64 26.87
C GLU A 24 -2.87 24.05 25.77
N ALA A 25 -2.24 23.46 24.75
CA ALA A 25 -2.92 22.93 23.58
C ALA A 25 -4.03 21.92 23.93
N GLU A 26 -3.85 21.10 24.97
CA GLU A 26 -4.85 20.11 25.37
C GLU A 26 -6.14 20.73 25.93
N HIS A 27 -6.11 21.99 26.37
CA HIS A 27 -7.28 22.70 26.89
C HIS A 27 -8.11 23.36 25.77
N TRP A 28 -7.64 23.37 24.53
CA TRP A 28 -8.39 23.92 23.40
C TRP A 28 -9.41 22.91 22.89
N ASN A 29 -10.69 23.15 23.19
CA ASN A 29 -11.78 22.31 22.71
C ASN A 29 -12.41 22.86 21.42
N TRP A 30 -11.96 22.35 20.27
CA TRP A 30 -12.50 22.71 18.95
C TRP A 30 -13.98 22.34 18.75
N GLU A 31 -14.49 21.36 19.48
CA GLU A 31 -15.90 20.93 19.37
C GLU A 31 -16.85 22.00 19.92
N GLN A 32 -16.41 22.76 20.94
CA GLN A 32 -17.20 23.83 21.55
C GLN A 32 -17.23 25.11 20.72
N ILE A 33 -16.35 25.27 19.73
CA ILE A 33 -16.33 26.44 18.88
C ILE A 33 -17.56 26.42 17.95
N PRO A 34 -18.42 27.46 17.98
CA PRO A 34 -19.53 27.59 17.05
C PRO A 34 -19.10 27.48 15.60
N SER A 35 -19.92 26.86 14.75
CA SER A 35 -19.56 26.60 13.34
C SER A 35 -19.16 27.86 12.56
N HIS A 36 -19.80 29.00 12.82
CA HIS A 36 -19.51 30.28 12.16
C HIS A 36 -18.14 30.90 12.52
N LEU A 37 -17.46 30.39 13.55
CA LEU A 37 -16.11 30.80 13.94
C LEU A 37 -15.02 29.84 13.44
N LYS A 38 -15.41 28.75 12.78
CA LYS A 38 -14.50 27.78 12.19
C LYS A 38 -14.23 28.16 10.74
N MET A 39 -13.00 27.87 10.30
CA MET A 39 -12.59 28.13 8.93
C MET A 39 -13.47 27.35 7.95
N THR A 40 -13.97 28.03 6.92
CA THR A 40 -14.70 27.41 5.82
C THR A 40 -13.88 27.55 4.55
N PHE A 41 -13.61 26.43 3.89
CA PHE A 41 -12.89 26.38 2.63
C PHE A 41 -13.89 26.47 1.49
N ARG A 42 -13.64 27.34 0.51
CA ARG A 42 -14.48 27.48 -0.68
C ARG A 42 -13.60 27.40 -1.92
N VAL A 43 -13.97 26.49 -2.82
CA VAL A 43 -13.40 26.41 -4.16
C VAL A 43 -14.30 27.19 -5.10
N VAL A 44 -13.70 28.08 -5.89
CA VAL A 44 -14.38 28.93 -6.86
C VAL A 44 -13.81 28.69 -8.25
N ASP A 45 -14.61 28.91 -9.29
CA ASP A 45 -14.16 28.87 -10.68
C ASP A 45 -13.48 30.18 -11.11
N GLU A 46 -13.06 30.27 -12.38
CA GLU A 46 -12.43 31.44 -12.98
C GLU A 46 -13.27 32.72 -12.90
N ASN A 47 -14.60 32.58 -12.81
CA ASN A 47 -15.54 33.70 -12.71
C ASN A 47 -15.88 34.04 -11.26
N GLY A 48 -15.21 33.40 -10.28
CA GLY A 48 -15.47 33.56 -8.86
C GLY A 48 -16.75 32.86 -8.38
N LYS A 49 -17.39 32.03 -9.21
CA LYS A 49 -18.59 31.27 -8.82
C LYS A 49 -18.19 30.09 -7.94
N LYS A 50 -18.92 29.89 -6.85
CA LYS A 50 -18.71 28.78 -5.93
C LYS A 50 -18.91 27.43 -6.63
N ILE A 51 -17.88 26.60 -6.64
CA ILE A 51 -17.93 25.20 -7.07
C ILE A 51 -18.39 24.33 -5.90
N ALA A 52 -17.69 24.43 -4.77
CA ALA A 52 -18.01 23.70 -3.54
C ALA A 52 -17.45 24.45 -2.33
N GLU A 53 -18.00 24.17 -1.15
CA GLU A 53 -17.47 24.66 0.11
C GLU A 53 -17.65 23.58 1.19
N SER A 54 -16.69 23.51 2.10
CA SER A 54 -16.77 22.65 3.27
C SER A 54 -15.93 23.24 4.41
N MET A 55 -16.28 22.89 5.63
CA MET A 55 -15.45 23.17 6.80
C MET A 55 -14.33 22.13 6.98
N ASN A 56 -14.37 21.04 6.21
CA ASN A 56 -13.34 20.01 6.17
C ASN A 56 -12.62 20.06 4.81
N LEU A 57 -11.37 20.52 4.81
CA LEU A 57 -10.55 20.63 3.60
C LEU A 57 -10.24 19.27 2.96
N ASP A 58 -10.01 18.23 3.76
CA ASP A 58 -9.71 16.88 3.25
C ASP A 58 -10.92 16.29 2.52
N GLU A 59 -12.10 16.43 3.10
CA GLU A 59 -13.36 16.05 2.45
C GLU A 59 -13.61 16.86 1.17
N LEU A 60 -13.33 18.17 1.20
CA LEU A 60 -13.48 19.03 0.02
C LEU A 60 -12.54 18.60 -1.11
N LYS A 61 -11.27 18.30 -0.78
CA LYS A 61 -10.29 17.78 -1.75
C LYS A 61 -10.72 16.43 -2.29
N PHE A 62 -11.13 15.51 -1.42
CA PHE A 62 -11.60 14.19 -1.81
C PHE A 62 -12.79 14.28 -2.77
N ASN A 63 -13.77 15.13 -2.48
CA ASN A 63 -14.97 15.31 -3.31
C ASN A 63 -14.70 16.00 -4.65
N LEU A 64 -13.60 16.75 -4.76
CA LEU A 64 -13.24 17.50 -5.97
C LEU A 64 -12.11 16.85 -6.77
N LYS A 65 -11.59 15.70 -6.34
CA LYS A 65 -10.43 15.04 -6.96
C LYS A 65 -10.57 14.90 -8.47
N ASP A 66 -11.71 14.41 -8.95
CA ASP A 66 -11.96 14.23 -10.39
C ASP A 66 -11.95 15.57 -11.15
N ARG A 67 -12.45 16.65 -10.55
CA ARG A 67 -12.44 17.98 -11.17
C ARG A 67 -11.05 18.61 -11.18
N VAL A 68 -10.24 18.35 -10.16
CA VAL A 68 -8.85 18.80 -10.13
C VAL A 68 -8.07 18.08 -11.22
N GLN A 69 -8.28 16.77 -11.36
CA GLN A 69 -7.73 15.97 -12.44
C GLN A 69 -8.12 16.53 -13.83
N GLU A 70 -9.41 16.78 -14.07
CA GLU A 70 -9.89 17.39 -15.32
C GLU A 70 -9.26 18.76 -15.60
N SER A 71 -9.08 19.58 -14.56
CA SER A 71 -8.48 20.91 -14.68
C SER A 71 -6.98 20.81 -15.03
N ILE A 72 -6.27 19.84 -14.46
CA ILE A 72 -4.86 19.58 -14.79
C ILE A 72 -4.73 19.14 -16.26
N SER A 73 -5.56 18.20 -16.70
CA SER A 73 -5.57 17.72 -18.09
C SER A 73 -5.93 18.83 -19.09
N ALA A 74 -6.86 19.73 -18.75
CA ALA A 74 -7.29 20.82 -19.63
C ALA A 74 -6.27 21.97 -19.76
N VAL A 75 -5.37 22.13 -18.78
CA VAL A 75 -4.36 23.20 -18.76
C VAL A 75 -3.07 22.76 -19.44
N ALA A 76 -2.78 21.46 -19.46
CA ALA A 76 -1.59 20.89 -20.06
C ALA A 76 -1.50 21.15 -21.57
N ASP A 77 -0.26 21.23 -22.10
CA ASP A 77 -0.03 21.35 -23.53
C ASP A 77 -0.64 20.15 -24.30
N ASP A 78 -1.27 20.44 -25.43
CA ASP A 78 -1.84 19.43 -26.33
C ASP A 78 -0.78 18.37 -26.67
N GLY A 79 -0.99 17.12 -26.21
CA GLY A 79 -0.15 15.97 -26.56
C GLY A 79 0.68 15.33 -25.43
N ILE A 80 0.66 15.88 -24.21
CA ILE A 80 1.28 15.22 -23.04
C ILE A 80 0.50 13.96 -22.67
N GLU A 81 -0.82 14.07 -22.55
CA GLU A 81 -1.67 12.90 -22.28
C GLU A 81 -1.88 12.08 -23.56
N GLN A 82 -1.68 10.77 -23.45
CA GLN A 82 -1.76 9.81 -24.54
C GLN A 82 -2.44 8.53 -24.04
N SER A 83 -2.95 7.70 -24.94
CA SER A 83 -3.69 6.47 -24.59
C SER A 83 -3.51 5.44 -25.69
N GLY A 84 -3.71 4.16 -25.38
CA GLY A 84 -3.64 3.07 -26.36
C GLY A 84 -2.23 2.73 -26.85
N LEU A 85 -1.19 3.15 -26.12
CA LEU A 85 0.20 2.93 -26.48
C LEU A 85 0.63 1.50 -26.15
N HIS A 86 1.34 0.85 -27.07
CA HIS A 86 1.86 -0.52 -26.88
C HIS A 86 3.38 -0.57 -26.82
N ILE A 87 4.04 0.51 -27.26
CA ILE A 87 5.49 0.70 -27.28
C ILE A 87 5.80 2.08 -26.71
N TRP A 88 7.07 2.36 -26.41
CA TRP A 88 7.52 3.70 -26.08
C TRP A 88 7.50 4.58 -27.35
N SER A 89 6.37 5.20 -27.67
CA SER A 89 6.21 6.06 -28.86
C SER A 89 5.95 7.52 -28.50
N PHE A 90 6.44 7.94 -27.34
CA PHE A 90 6.32 9.30 -26.82
C PHE A 90 7.71 9.85 -26.50
N ALA A 91 7.78 11.18 -26.41
CA ALA A 91 9.02 11.87 -26.04
C ALA A 91 9.42 11.55 -24.58
N GLU A 92 10.51 12.16 -24.11
CA GLU A 92 10.91 12.08 -22.70
C GLU A 92 9.75 12.48 -21.78
N LEU A 93 9.50 11.67 -20.75
CA LEU A 93 8.43 11.91 -19.78
C LEU A 93 9.00 12.76 -18.63
N PRO A 94 8.61 14.05 -18.51
CA PRO A 94 9.17 14.88 -17.46
C PRO A 94 8.67 14.41 -16.08
N GLN A 95 9.57 14.37 -15.10
CA GLN A 95 9.21 14.00 -13.72
C GLN A 95 8.26 15.00 -13.07
N CYS A 96 8.30 16.25 -13.51
CA CYS A 96 7.43 17.31 -13.05
C CYS A 96 7.15 18.27 -14.20
N TYR A 97 5.89 18.63 -14.36
CA TYR A 97 5.40 19.64 -15.28
C TYR A 97 4.89 20.82 -14.45
N GLU A 98 5.33 22.05 -14.76
CA GLU A 98 4.87 23.25 -14.08
C GLU A 98 4.45 24.30 -15.12
N GLN A 99 3.22 24.81 -14.98
CA GLN A 99 2.70 25.84 -15.86
C GLN A 99 2.09 26.99 -15.07
N LYS A 100 2.47 28.22 -15.43
CA LYS A 100 1.94 29.44 -14.82
C LYS A 100 0.71 29.92 -15.59
N GLN A 101 -0.45 29.88 -14.94
CA GLN A 101 -1.68 30.49 -15.45
C GLN A 101 -2.14 31.61 -14.52
N ARG A 102 -2.30 32.83 -15.07
CA ARG A 102 -2.99 33.98 -14.45
C ARG A 102 -2.71 34.20 -12.94
N GLY A 103 -1.46 34.01 -12.51
CA GLY A 103 -1.01 34.25 -11.13
C GLY A 103 -0.94 33.01 -10.23
N PHE A 104 -1.38 31.84 -10.70
CA PHE A 104 -1.21 30.55 -10.02
C PHE A 104 -0.24 29.65 -10.81
N SER A 105 0.55 28.84 -10.08
CA SER A 105 1.39 27.81 -10.69
C SER A 105 0.72 26.45 -10.50
N VAL A 106 0.43 25.76 -11.60
CA VAL A 106 -0.10 24.40 -11.58
C VAL A 106 1.09 23.45 -11.75
N LYS A 107 1.37 22.65 -10.70
CA LYS A 107 2.35 21.58 -10.73
C LYS A 107 1.61 20.27 -11.00
N ALA A 108 2.08 19.49 -11.95
CA ALA A 108 1.53 18.19 -12.32
C ALA A 108 2.65 17.17 -12.53
N PHE A 109 2.33 15.90 -12.35
CA PHE A 109 3.30 14.81 -12.35
C PHE A 109 2.90 13.75 -13.37
N PRO A 110 3.46 13.80 -14.59
CA PRO A 110 3.16 12.81 -15.63
C PRO A 110 3.61 11.40 -15.25
N ALA A 111 2.78 10.39 -15.49
CA ALA A 111 3.15 8.99 -15.35
C ALA A 111 2.55 8.15 -16.48
N ILE A 112 3.23 7.05 -16.79
CA ILE A 112 2.68 5.96 -17.60
C ILE A 112 1.61 5.27 -16.75
N VAL A 113 0.42 5.03 -17.32
CA VAL A 113 -0.70 4.37 -16.63
C VAL A 113 -1.05 3.04 -17.29
N ASP A 114 -1.45 2.06 -16.50
CA ASP A 114 -1.95 0.77 -17.00
C ASP A 114 -3.39 0.92 -17.52
N GLU A 115 -3.61 0.66 -18.81
CA GLU A 115 -4.93 0.63 -19.46
C GLU A 115 -5.42 -0.80 -19.76
N LYS A 116 -4.80 -1.80 -19.11
CA LYS A 116 -5.02 -3.25 -19.25
C LYS A 116 -4.40 -3.86 -20.51
N ASP A 117 -4.83 -3.47 -21.70
CA ASP A 117 -4.29 -3.99 -22.97
C ASP A 117 -3.26 -3.05 -23.60
N ALA A 118 -3.19 -1.81 -23.11
CA ALA A 118 -2.24 -0.79 -23.52
C ALA A 118 -1.73 0.00 -22.29
N VAL A 119 -0.92 1.02 -22.55
CA VAL A 119 -0.61 2.08 -21.60
C VAL A 119 -1.03 3.45 -22.11
N GLY A 120 -1.28 4.35 -21.16
CA GLY A 120 -1.46 5.77 -21.43
C GLY A 120 -0.45 6.63 -20.70
N ILE A 121 -0.52 7.93 -20.91
CA ILE A 121 0.19 8.94 -20.13
C ILE A 121 -0.87 9.84 -19.52
N LYS A 122 -0.82 10.01 -18.20
CA LYS A 122 -1.72 10.91 -17.46
C LYS A 122 -0.94 11.76 -16.49
N LEU A 123 -1.50 12.92 -16.19
CA LEU A 123 -0.95 13.84 -15.20
C LEU A 123 -1.52 13.54 -13.81
N PHE A 124 -0.72 13.67 -12.76
CA PHE A 124 -1.16 13.46 -11.38
C PHE A 124 -0.89 14.70 -10.53
N GLU A 125 -1.61 14.83 -9.41
CA GLU A 125 -1.46 15.95 -8.48
C GLU A 125 -0.23 15.83 -7.59
N THR A 126 0.23 14.59 -7.34
CA THR A 126 1.30 14.30 -6.37
C THR A 126 2.33 13.32 -6.91
N GLU A 127 3.57 13.46 -6.43
CA GLU A 127 4.68 12.52 -6.73
C GLU A 127 4.36 11.09 -6.29
N PHE A 128 3.58 10.91 -5.23
CA PHE A 128 3.16 9.58 -4.80
C PHE A 128 2.23 8.92 -5.82
N GLU A 129 1.19 9.64 -6.27
CA GLU A 129 0.25 9.11 -7.26
C GLU A 129 0.95 8.82 -8.58
N GLN A 130 1.86 9.70 -8.98
CA GLN A 130 2.76 9.47 -10.11
C GLN A 130 3.56 8.19 -9.94
N ALA A 131 4.23 7.98 -8.80
CA ALA A 131 5.05 6.78 -8.57
C ALA A 131 4.21 5.49 -8.61
N VAL A 132 3.03 5.48 -7.99
CA VAL A 132 2.12 4.32 -8.01
C VAL A 132 1.63 4.02 -9.42
N ALA A 133 1.21 5.05 -10.16
CA ALA A 133 0.77 4.92 -11.54
C ALA A 133 1.92 4.44 -12.43
N MET A 134 3.08 5.07 -12.32
CA MET A 134 4.30 4.78 -13.08
C MET A 134 4.76 3.34 -12.87
N GLN A 135 4.74 2.82 -11.64
CA GLN A 135 5.06 1.41 -11.37
C GLN A 135 4.13 0.48 -12.15
N GLN A 136 2.82 0.74 -12.13
CA GLN A 136 1.82 -0.10 -12.80
C GLN A 136 1.92 0.02 -14.33
N GLY A 137 2.05 1.23 -14.86
CA GLY A 137 2.16 1.51 -16.27
C GLY A 137 3.47 1.00 -16.87
N LEU A 138 4.61 1.21 -16.21
CA LEU A 138 5.89 0.69 -16.66
C LEU A 138 5.90 -0.84 -16.66
N ARG A 139 5.34 -1.49 -15.63
CA ARG A 139 5.13 -2.94 -15.62
C ARG A 139 4.27 -3.39 -16.81
N ARG A 140 3.15 -2.72 -17.10
CA ARG A 140 2.30 -3.04 -18.25
C ARG A 140 3.09 -2.92 -19.56
N LEU A 141 3.80 -1.81 -19.75
CA LEU A 141 4.57 -1.56 -20.96
C LEU A 141 5.67 -2.61 -21.16
N LEU A 142 6.35 -3.03 -20.09
CA LEU A 142 7.30 -4.14 -20.12
C LEU A 142 6.62 -5.46 -20.52
N LEU A 143 5.46 -5.79 -19.92
CA LEU A 143 4.73 -7.01 -20.25
C LEU A 143 4.18 -7.05 -21.68
N LEU A 144 3.93 -5.89 -22.29
CA LEU A 144 3.58 -5.79 -23.72
C LEU A 144 4.80 -6.02 -24.64
N ASN A 145 6.02 -5.73 -24.15
CA ASN A 145 7.25 -5.71 -24.95
C ASN A 145 8.25 -6.83 -24.62
N VAL A 146 7.95 -7.69 -23.64
CA VAL A 146 8.78 -8.81 -23.22
C VAL A 146 8.00 -10.12 -23.39
N PRO A 147 8.60 -11.17 -23.99
CA PRO A 147 7.95 -12.47 -24.12
C PRO A 147 7.50 -13.04 -22.77
N SER A 148 6.27 -13.56 -22.72
CA SER A 148 5.70 -14.12 -21.49
C SER A 148 6.51 -15.33 -20.97
N PRO A 149 6.80 -15.39 -19.66
CA PRO A 149 7.55 -16.50 -19.05
C PRO A 149 6.68 -17.75 -18.84
N ILE A 150 5.38 -17.73 -19.17
CA ILE A 150 4.44 -18.82 -18.88
C ILE A 150 4.92 -20.18 -19.41
N LYS A 151 5.42 -20.23 -20.65
CA LYS A 151 5.93 -21.47 -21.23
C LYS A 151 7.13 -22.00 -20.45
N TYR A 152 8.08 -21.13 -20.11
CA TYR A 152 9.27 -21.47 -19.33
C TYR A 152 8.90 -21.94 -17.91
N LEU A 153 8.00 -21.21 -17.26
CA LEU A 153 7.47 -21.56 -15.94
C LEU A 153 6.80 -22.93 -15.97
N HIS A 154 6.02 -23.24 -17.01
CA HIS A 154 5.50 -24.58 -17.20
C HIS A 154 6.63 -25.60 -17.40
N GLU A 155 7.68 -25.35 -18.15
CA GLU A 155 8.72 -26.37 -18.31
C GLU A 155 9.51 -26.62 -17.01
N LYS A 156 9.72 -25.59 -16.18
CA LYS A 156 10.63 -25.64 -15.03
C LYS A 156 9.99 -25.85 -13.66
N LEU A 157 8.70 -25.54 -13.48
CA LEU A 157 8.11 -25.55 -12.15
C LEU A 157 7.73 -26.98 -11.70
N PRO A 158 8.38 -27.53 -10.64
CA PRO A 158 7.94 -28.77 -10.02
C PRO A 158 6.61 -28.55 -9.30
N ASN A 159 5.76 -29.59 -9.23
CA ASN A 159 4.52 -29.59 -8.45
C ASN A 159 3.43 -28.56 -8.86
N LYS A 160 3.34 -28.14 -10.13
CA LYS A 160 2.31 -27.19 -10.62
C LYS A 160 0.87 -27.49 -10.19
N ALA A 161 0.53 -28.77 -10.07
CA ALA A 161 -0.79 -29.20 -9.63
C ALA A 161 -1.17 -28.62 -8.26
N LYS A 162 -0.19 -28.43 -7.37
CA LYS A 162 -0.42 -27.84 -6.05
C LYS A 162 -0.78 -26.37 -6.10
N LEU A 163 -0.15 -25.58 -6.98
CA LEU A 163 -0.53 -24.16 -7.14
C LEU A 163 -2.00 -24.03 -7.51
N GLY A 164 -2.46 -24.80 -8.49
CA GLY A 164 -3.88 -24.80 -8.88
C GLY A 164 -4.79 -25.30 -7.75
N LEU A 165 -4.46 -26.45 -7.16
CA LEU A 165 -5.28 -27.08 -6.13
C LEU A 165 -5.44 -26.20 -4.88
N TYR A 166 -4.34 -25.63 -4.38
CA TYR A 166 -4.33 -24.89 -3.12
C TYR A 166 -4.77 -23.43 -3.28
N PHE A 167 -4.70 -22.87 -4.50
CA PHE A 167 -5.20 -21.53 -4.77
C PHE A 167 -6.69 -21.47 -5.16
N THR A 168 -7.30 -22.61 -5.50
CA THR A 168 -8.72 -22.69 -5.91
C THR A 168 -9.69 -21.94 -4.98
N PRO A 169 -9.53 -21.92 -3.63
CA PRO A 169 -10.41 -21.15 -2.74
C PRO A 169 -10.33 -19.63 -2.92
N PHE A 170 -9.27 -19.11 -3.54
CA PHE A 170 -9.00 -17.68 -3.70
C PHE A 170 -9.23 -17.20 -5.14
N GLY A 171 -8.95 -18.03 -6.14
CA GLY A 171 -9.10 -17.65 -7.54
C GLY A 171 -8.59 -18.70 -8.51
N ARG A 172 -8.34 -18.29 -9.76
CA ARG A 172 -7.83 -19.18 -10.81
C ARG A 172 -6.31 -19.21 -10.78
N VAL A 173 -5.73 -20.36 -11.13
CA VAL A 173 -4.27 -20.54 -11.18
C VAL A 173 -3.59 -19.57 -12.15
N LEU A 174 -4.27 -19.21 -13.24
CA LEU A 174 -3.74 -18.23 -14.21
C LEU A 174 -3.61 -16.84 -13.58
N ASP A 175 -4.59 -16.42 -12.77
CA ASP A 175 -4.53 -15.13 -12.06
C ASP A 175 -3.35 -15.10 -11.06
N LEU A 176 -3.04 -16.25 -10.43
CA LEU A 176 -1.87 -16.39 -9.56
C LEU A 176 -0.55 -16.35 -10.34
N ILE A 177 -0.51 -16.95 -11.52
CA ILE A 177 0.67 -16.90 -12.39
C ILE A 177 0.92 -15.46 -12.83
N ASP A 178 -0.13 -14.74 -13.25
CA ASP A 178 -0.03 -13.33 -13.60
C ASP A 178 0.42 -12.47 -12.41
N ASP A 179 -0.04 -12.76 -11.20
CA ASP A 179 0.40 -12.11 -9.95
C ASP A 179 1.90 -12.35 -9.66
N CYS A 180 2.38 -13.58 -9.90
CA CYS A 180 3.82 -13.91 -9.78
C CYS A 180 4.67 -13.17 -10.82
N ILE A 181 4.19 -13.09 -12.06
CA ILE A 181 4.86 -12.36 -13.15
C ILE A 181 4.90 -10.87 -12.83
N ALA A 182 3.80 -10.30 -12.35
CA ALA A 182 3.75 -8.90 -11.96
C ALA A 182 4.74 -8.57 -10.83
N CYS A 183 4.83 -9.45 -9.82
CA CYS A 183 5.83 -9.36 -8.75
C CYS A 183 7.27 -9.45 -9.29
N ALA A 184 7.52 -10.34 -10.26
CA ALA A 184 8.83 -10.49 -10.89
C ALA A 184 9.26 -9.22 -11.64
N VAL A 185 8.35 -8.62 -12.40
CA VAL A 185 8.62 -7.37 -13.12
C VAL A 185 8.87 -6.22 -12.14
N ASP A 186 8.06 -6.08 -11.09
CA ASP A 186 8.26 -5.04 -10.07
C ASP A 186 9.64 -5.17 -9.41
N LYS A 187 10.05 -6.40 -9.07
CA LYS A 187 11.40 -6.66 -8.56
C LYS A 187 12.48 -6.25 -9.55
N LEU A 188 12.33 -6.61 -10.82
CA LEU A 188 13.35 -6.33 -11.83
C LEU A 188 13.47 -4.82 -12.13
N ILE A 189 12.37 -4.07 -12.06
CA ILE A 189 12.41 -2.60 -12.09
C ILE A 189 13.25 -2.07 -10.93
N ALA A 190 13.01 -2.57 -9.71
CA ALA A 190 13.77 -2.17 -8.53
C ALA A 190 15.27 -2.54 -8.62
N ASP A 191 15.58 -3.76 -9.04
CA ASP A 191 16.95 -4.27 -9.21
C ASP A 191 17.73 -3.48 -10.29
N PHE A 192 17.03 -2.95 -11.31
CA PHE A 192 17.62 -2.10 -12.34
C PHE A 192 17.94 -0.68 -11.85
N GLY A 193 17.33 -0.24 -10.75
CA GLY A 193 17.51 1.10 -10.18
C GLY A 193 16.26 1.98 -10.17
N GLY A 194 15.08 1.44 -10.50
CA GLY A 194 13.80 2.13 -10.41
C GLY A 194 13.24 2.59 -11.76
N PHE A 195 12.44 3.66 -11.75
CA PHE A 195 11.75 4.16 -12.93
C PHE A 195 12.69 4.74 -13.98
N VAL A 196 12.32 4.53 -15.24
CA VAL A 196 12.95 5.11 -16.42
C VAL A 196 12.02 6.17 -17.01
N TRP A 197 12.60 7.24 -17.52
CA TRP A 197 11.86 8.45 -17.94
C TRP A 197 12.06 8.76 -19.44
N ASP A 198 12.90 8.00 -20.12
CA ASP A 198 13.22 8.14 -21.53
C ASP A 198 13.23 6.78 -22.25
N GLU A 199 13.20 6.83 -23.59
CA GLU A 199 13.20 5.64 -24.43
C GLU A 199 14.46 4.79 -24.24
N ALA A 200 15.64 5.44 -24.18
CA ALA A 200 16.91 4.76 -24.02
C ALA A 200 17.02 4.00 -22.68
N GLY A 201 16.48 4.56 -21.60
CA GLY A 201 16.35 3.90 -20.31
C GLY A 201 15.37 2.73 -20.37
N PHE A 202 14.22 2.91 -21.03
CA PHE A 202 13.25 1.84 -21.24
C PHE A 202 13.81 0.67 -22.05
N GLU A 203 14.57 0.92 -23.12
CA GLU A 203 15.19 -0.16 -23.91
C GLU A 203 16.14 -1.01 -23.07
N LYS A 204 16.99 -0.37 -22.25
CA LYS A 204 17.91 -1.06 -21.34
C LYS A 204 17.15 -1.86 -20.28
N LEU A 205 16.12 -1.27 -19.68
CA LEU A 205 15.27 -1.94 -18.71
C LEU A 205 14.52 -3.12 -19.33
N ARG A 206 13.97 -2.97 -20.53
CA ARG A 206 13.29 -4.03 -21.28
C ARG A 206 14.22 -5.20 -21.55
N ASP A 207 15.44 -4.93 -22.00
CA ASP A 207 16.42 -5.98 -22.27
C ASP A 207 16.86 -6.69 -20.99
N PHE A 208 17.09 -5.95 -19.90
CA PHE A 208 17.36 -6.51 -18.57
C PHE A 208 16.21 -7.40 -18.07
N VAL A 209 14.96 -6.93 -18.18
CA VAL A 209 13.78 -7.70 -17.79
C VAL A 209 13.64 -8.95 -18.65
N ARG A 210 13.83 -8.84 -19.98
CA ARG A 210 13.77 -9.98 -20.91
C ARG A 210 14.77 -11.08 -20.54
N GLU A 211 15.97 -10.72 -20.10
CA GLU A 211 17.01 -11.67 -19.73
C GLU A 211 16.72 -12.39 -18.40
N ASN A 212 16.07 -11.72 -17.45
CA ASN A 212 15.94 -12.21 -16.07
C ASN A 212 14.53 -12.70 -15.68
N LEU A 213 13.48 -12.29 -16.41
CA LEU A 213 12.07 -12.52 -16.03
C LEU A 213 11.73 -13.99 -15.82
N ASN A 214 12.27 -14.87 -16.66
CA ASN A 214 12.03 -16.31 -16.59
C ASN A 214 12.49 -16.91 -15.24
N GLU A 215 13.73 -16.68 -14.84
CA GLU A 215 14.31 -17.24 -13.61
C GLU A 215 13.65 -16.63 -12.36
N VAL A 216 13.44 -15.31 -12.35
CA VAL A 216 12.80 -14.62 -11.21
C VAL A 216 11.36 -15.10 -11.02
N THR A 217 10.61 -15.30 -12.09
CA THR A 217 9.23 -15.81 -12.01
C THR A 217 9.19 -17.23 -11.46
N VAL A 218 10.13 -18.10 -11.86
CA VAL A 218 10.24 -19.47 -11.33
C VAL A 218 10.56 -19.46 -9.84
N ASP A 219 11.51 -18.66 -9.38
CA ASP A 219 11.83 -18.54 -7.96
C ASP A 219 10.63 -18.05 -7.14
N ILE A 220 9.92 -17.01 -7.60
CA ILE A 220 8.69 -16.53 -6.96
C ILE A 220 7.65 -17.64 -6.88
N ALA A 221 7.38 -18.34 -7.99
CA ALA A 221 6.39 -19.41 -8.03
C ALA A 221 6.73 -20.56 -7.07
N GLN A 222 8.02 -20.89 -6.89
CA GLN A 222 8.47 -21.89 -5.91
C GLN A 222 8.21 -21.42 -4.48
N LYS A 223 8.49 -20.16 -4.14
CA LYS A 223 8.16 -19.61 -2.81
C LYS A 223 6.65 -19.61 -2.57
N VAL A 224 5.87 -19.20 -3.57
CA VAL A 224 4.40 -19.19 -3.51
C VAL A 224 3.82 -20.59 -3.33
N GLU A 225 4.38 -21.62 -3.97
CA GLU A 225 3.96 -23.01 -3.76
C GLU A 225 4.14 -23.46 -2.31
N GLN A 226 5.26 -23.10 -1.68
CA GLN A 226 5.52 -23.42 -0.28
C GLN A 226 4.54 -22.68 0.65
N ILE A 227 4.29 -21.40 0.39
CA ILE A 227 3.32 -20.58 1.13
C ILE A 227 1.91 -21.19 1.05
N LEU A 228 1.46 -21.53 -0.16
CA LEU A 228 0.13 -22.12 -0.36
C LEU A 228 0.01 -23.54 0.23
N SER A 229 1.05 -24.35 0.14
CA SER A 229 1.12 -25.66 0.80
C SER A 229 0.96 -25.55 2.32
N LEU A 230 1.68 -24.61 2.95
CA LEU A 230 1.55 -24.36 4.39
C LEU A 230 0.15 -23.86 4.75
N ASN A 231 -0.38 -22.89 4.00
CA ASN A 231 -1.72 -22.37 4.23
C ASN A 231 -2.81 -23.45 4.08
N HIS A 232 -2.68 -24.33 3.10
CA HIS A 232 -3.58 -25.47 2.94
C HIS A 232 -3.51 -26.39 4.17
N ALA A 233 -2.30 -26.76 4.62
CA ALA A 233 -2.11 -27.59 5.80
C ALA A 233 -2.73 -26.95 7.06
N LEU A 234 -2.51 -25.65 7.27
CA LEU A 234 -3.10 -24.89 8.39
C LEU A 234 -4.63 -24.91 8.34
N ASN A 235 -5.22 -24.65 7.17
CA ASN A 235 -6.68 -24.70 7.01
C ASN A 235 -7.26 -26.10 7.26
N GLN A 236 -6.52 -27.17 6.95
CA GLN A 236 -6.92 -28.53 7.29
C GLN A 236 -6.88 -28.78 8.81
N ARG A 237 -5.86 -28.26 9.51
CA ARG A 237 -5.79 -28.33 10.98
C ARG A 237 -6.96 -27.60 11.66
N LEU A 238 -7.37 -26.45 11.12
CA LEU A 238 -8.49 -25.65 11.65
C LEU A 238 -9.88 -26.29 11.45
N LYS A 239 -10.00 -27.32 10.62
CA LYS A 239 -11.24 -28.11 10.43
C LYS A 239 -11.37 -29.31 11.39
N GLY A 240 -10.35 -29.59 12.20
CA GLY A 240 -10.34 -30.69 13.16
C GLY A 240 -11.39 -30.55 14.28
N LYS A 241 -11.39 -31.48 15.26
CA LYS A 241 -12.31 -31.42 16.40
C LYS A 241 -12.16 -30.09 17.14
N MET A 242 -13.19 -29.26 17.06
CA MET A 242 -13.22 -27.92 17.66
C MET A 242 -13.64 -28.04 19.13
N ASP A 243 -12.73 -27.69 20.04
CA ASP A 243 -13.08 -27.33 21.42
C ASP A 243 -13.56 -25.87 21.42
N PHE A 244 -14.73 -25.62 22.01
CA PHE A 244 -15.30 -24.27 22.13
C PHE A 244 -14.37 -23.30 22.85
N THR A 245 -13.47 -23.78 23.71
CA THR A 245 -12.47 -22.93 24.38
C THR A 245 -11.49 -22.26 23.41
N MET A 246 -11.27 -22.84 22.22
CA MET A 246 -10.33 -22.37 21.21
C MET A 246 -11.00 -21.52 20.11
N ALA A 247 -12.31 -21.31 20.17
CA ALA A 247 -13.08 -20.67 19.10
C ALA A 247 -12.54 -19.28 18.72
N PHE A 248 -12.20 -18.45 19.70
CA PHE A 248 -11.63 -17.11 19.45
C PHE A 248 -10.26 -17.17 18.78
N ALA A 249 -9.37 -18.06 19.23
CA ALA A 249 -8.05 -18.22 18.63
C ALA A 249 -8.16 -18.73 17.18
N PHE A 250 -9.06 -19.67 16.90
CA PHE A 250 -9.29 -20.15 15.52
C PHE A 250 -9.91 -19.08 14.62
N SER A 251 -10.80 -18.24 15.16
CA SER A 251 -11.36 -17.10 14.43
C SER A 251 -10.26 -16.09 14.06
N ASP A 252 -9.42 -15.72 15.01
CA ASP A 252 -8.29 -14.82 14.78
C ASP A 252 -7.27 -15.41 13.79
N ILE A 253 -6.92 -16.70 13.92
CA ILE A 253 -6.02 -17.37 12.96
C ILE A 253 -6.61 -17.33 11.55
N LYS A 254 -7.90 -17.61 11.38
CA LYS A 254 -8.56 -17.51 10.06
C LYS A 254 -8.52 -16.09 9.51
N ALA A 255 -8.73 -15.08 10.35
CA ALA A 255 -8.61 -13.68 9.94
C ALA A 255 -7.17 -13.33 9.53
N GLN A 256 -6.17 -13.77 10.29
CA GLN A 256 -4.76 -13.60 9.97
C GLN A 256 -4.40 -14.26 8.62
N LEU A 257 -4.79 -15.52 8.39
CA LEU A 257 -4.52 -16.23 7.13
C LEU A 257 -5.14 -15.52 5.93
N SER A 258 -6.41 -15.07 6.04
CA SER A 258 -7.08 -14.30 4.99
C SER A 258 -6.44 -12.93 4.74
N GLY A 259 -5.77 -12.35 5.74
CA GLY A 259 -5.01 -11.11 5.61
C GLY A 259 -3.63 -11.31 4.96
N LEU A 260 -3.07 -12.52 5.01
CA LEU A 260 -1.78 -12.87 4.42
C LEU A 260 -1.91 -13.43 3.00
N ILE A 261 -2.95 -14.22 2.73
CA ILE A 261 -3.19 -14.86 1.43
C ILE A 261 -4.57 -14.48 0.92
N TYR A 262 -4.56 -13.77 -0.20
CA TYR A 262 -5.74 -13.24 -0.89
C TYR A 262 -5.39 -13.04 -2.38
N PRO A 263 -6.36 -12.79 -3.28
CA PRO A 263 -6.04 -12.53 -4.69
C PRO A 263 -5.12 -11.32 -4.86
N GLY A 264 -3.98 -11.50 -5.54
CA GLY A 264 -2.98 -10.44 -5.75
C GLY A 264 -1.97 -10.29 -4.61
N PHE A 265 -1.91 -11.23 -3.65
CA PHE A 265 -1.02 -11.11 -2.49
C PHE A 265 0.48 -11.15 -2.86
N VAL A 266 0.86 -11.77 -3.98
CA VAL A 266 2.27 -11.95 -4.36
C VAL A 266 2.85 -10.61 -4.78
N GLN A 267 2.21 -9.92 -5.73
CA GLN A 267 2.63 -8.60 -6.18
C GLN A 267 2.50 -7.56 -5.06
N LYS A 268 1.37 -7.55 -4.33
CA LYS A 268 1.14 -6.56 -3.26
C LYS A 268 2.08 -6.70 -2.07
N SER A 269 2.54 -7.91 -1.76
CA SER A 269 3.52 -8.10 -0.68
C SER A 269 4.95 -7.78 -1.14
N GLY A 270 5.22 -7.95 -2.43
CA GLY A 270 6.55 -7.79 -3.02
C GLY A 270 7.45 -9.00 -2.78
N TYR A 271 8.46 -9.13 -3.64
CA TYR A 271 9.38 -10.27 -3.66
C TYR A 271 10.07 -10.51 -2.31
N ASP A 272 10.63 -9.46 -1.71
CA ASP A 272 11.42 -9.55 -0.47
C ASP A 272 10.59 -10.00 0.74
N ARG A 273 9.25 -9.92 0.64
CA ARG A 273 8.33 -10.30 1.70
C ARG A 273 7.89 -11.75 1.63
N LEU A 274 8.06 -12.43 0.50
CA LEU A 274 7.61 -13.82 0.34
C LEU A 274 8.23 -14.78 1.39
N PRO A 275 9.53 -14.69 1.72
CA PRO A 275 10.11 -15.48 2.81
C PRO A 275 9.49 -15.15 4.18
N ASP A 276 9.16 -13.88 4.42
CA ASP A 276 8.51 -13.45 5.67
C ASP A 276 7.09 -14.00 5.77
N LEU A 277 6.31 -14.01 4.68
CA LEU A 277 4.98 -14.63 4.64
C LEU A 277 5.05 -16.12 5.01
N GLN A 278 6.02 -16.85 4.46
CA GLN A 278 6.24 -18.25 4.81
C GLN A 278 6.53 -18.42 6.31
N ARG A 279 7.40 -17.56 6.88
CA ARG A 279 7.73 -17.56 8.30
C ARG A 279 6.53 -17.21 9.18
N TYR A 280 5.67 -16.29 8.77
CA TYR A 280 4.44 -15.95 9.49
C TYR A 280 3.47 -17.15 9.54
N LEU A 281 3.31 -17.88 8.44
CA LEU A 281 2.51 -19.12 8.43
C LEU A 281 3.10 -20.21 9.31
N GLN A 282 4.44 -20.36 9.33
CA GLN A 282 5.10 -21.28 10.27
C GLN A 282 4.88 -20.86 11.72
N ALA A 283 4.84 -19.57 12.03
CA ALA A 283 4.51 -19.08 13.37
C ALA A 283 3.06 -19.40 13.75
N VAL A 284 2.12 -19.30 12.81
CA VAL A 284 0.72 -19.76 13.01
C VAL A 284 0.69 -21.26 13.30
N ASP A 285 1.44 -22.08 12.56
CA ASP A 285 1.51 -23.53 12.80
C ASP A 285 1.97 -23.84 14.24
N LYS A 286 3.03 -23.17 14.70
CA LYS A 286 3.54 -23.28 16.06
C LYS A 286 2.57 -22.74 17.11
N ARG A 287 1.81 -21.70 16.78
CA ARG A 287 0.75 -21.20 17.66
C ARG A 287 -0.33 -22.26 17.86
N ILE A 288 -0.77 -22.94 16.81
CA ILE A 288 -1.79 -24.00 16.91
C ILE A 288 -1.27 -25.14 17.83
N ASP A 289 0.00 -25.53 17.71
CA ASP A 289 0.61 -26.53 18.60
C ASP A 289 0.56 -26.12 20.08
N LYS A 290 0.92 -24.86 20.38
CA LYS A 290 0.96 -24.32 21.75
C LYS A 290 -0.43 -24.05 22.32
N LEU A 291 -1.38 -23.64 21.47
CA LEU A 291 -2.77 -23.39 21.85
C LEU A 291 -3.44 -24.65 22.42
N ALA A 292 -3.12 -25.82 21.87
CA ALA A 292 -3.62 -27.10 22.38
C ALA A 292 -3.08 -27.46 23.79
N GLN A 293 -1.99 -26.83 24.22
CA GLN A 293 -1.36 -27.07 25.51
C GLN A 293 -1.82 -26.05 26.56
N ASP A 294 -1.92 -24.77 26.20
CA ASP A 294 -2.28 -23.69 27.11
C ASP A 294 -3.03 -22.56 26.40
N VAL A 295 -4.37 -22.61 26.49
CA VAL A 295 -5.28 -21.62 25.91
C VAL A 295 -5.18 -20.26 26.61
N ASN A 296 -4.87 -20.23 27.91
CA ASN A 296 -4.80 -18.98 28.67
C ASN A 296 -3.55 -18.17 28.28
N ARG A 297 -2.43 -18.86 28.04
CA ARG A 297 -1.22 -18.21 27.52
C ARG A 297 -1.41 -17.63 26.12
N ASP A 298 -2.12 -18.33 25.24
CA ASP A 298 -2.50 -17.79 23.92
C ASP A 298 -3.35 -16.53 24.07
N ARG A 299 -4.39 -16.58 24.91
CA ARG A 299 -5.27 -15.44 25.17
C ARG A 299 -4.52 -14.23 25.71
N ALA A 300 -3.60 -14.43 26.67
CA ALA A 300 -2.79 -13.33 27.21
C ALA A 300 -1.87 -12.69 26.16
N ALA A 301 -1.29 -13.48 25.26
CA ALA A 301 -0.51 -12.96 24.13
C ALA A 301 -1.40 -12.21 23.13
N MET A 302 -2.60 -12.72 22.84
CA MET A 302 -3.55 -12.09 21.92
C MET A 302 -4.02 -10.71 22.38
N LEU A 303 -4.21 -10.48 23.68
CA LEU A 303 -4.55 -9.15 24.19
C LEU A 303 -3.55 -8.07 23.75
N ARG A 304 -2.26 -8.41 23.68
CA ARG A 304 -1.20 -7.50 23.22
C ARG A 304 -1.28 -7.25 21.71
N VAL A 305 -1.64 -8.26 20.94
CA VAL A 305 -1.81 -8.15 19.49
C VAL A 305 -3.04 -7.30 19.17
N GLU A 306 -4.17 -7.56 19.83
CA GLU A 306 -5.42 -6.82 19.68
C GLU A 306 -5.25 -5.34 20.00
N GLN A 307 -4.51 -5.01 21.06
CA GLN A 307 -4.22 -3.62 21.42
C GLN A 307 -3.56 -2.86 20.26
N VAL A 308 -2.53 -3.45 19.65
CA VAL A 308 -1.81 -2.82 18.54
C VAL A 308 -2.65 -2.80 17.26
N GLN A 309 -3.42 -3.85 16.98
CA GLN A 309 -4.33 -3.90 15.84
C GLN A 309 -5.41 -2.82 15.92
N GLN A 310 -5.99 -2.59 17.10
CA GLN A 310 -6.96 -1.53 17.33
C GLN A 310 -6.34 -0.14 17.14
N ALA A 311 -5.14 0.09 17.68
CA ALA A 311 -4.42 1.34 17.49
C ALA A 311 -4.12 1.60 16.00
N TYR A 312 -3.72 0.56 15.26
CA TYR A 312 -3.47 0.67 13.83
C TYR A 312 -4.76 0.96 13.03
N GLN A 313 -5.88 0.31 13.36
CA GLN A 313 -7.18 0.60 12.75
C GLN A 313 -7.63 2.05 13.03
N GLN A 314 -7.41 2.55 14.24
CA GLN A 314 -7.71 3.94 14.59
C GLN A 314 -6.82 4.93 13.83
N LEU A 315 -5.54 4.63 13.66
CA LEU A 315 -4.64 5.41 12.81
C LEU A 315 -5.17 5.48 11.38
N LEU A 316 -5.47 4.34 10.76
CA LEU A 316 -6.02 4.28 9.40
C LEU A 316 -7.33 5.07 9.26
N ALA A 317 -8.19 5.05 10.28
CA ALA A 317 -9.45 5.79 10.27
C ALA A 317 -9.26 7.33 10.38
N LYS A 318 -8.14 7.78 10.95
CA LYS A 318 -7.79 9.20 11.10
C LYS A 318 -7.05 9.78 9.89
N LEU A 319 -6.47 8.94 9.03
CA LEU A 319 -5.70 9.41 7.89
C LEU A 319 -6.56 10.22 6.90
N PRO A 320 -6.02 11.29 6.31
CA PRO A 320 -6.73 12.07 5.28
C PRO A 320 -7.12 11.16 4.11
N LYS A 321 -8.41 11.11 3.76
CA LYS A 321 -8.93 10.24 2.69
C LYS A 321 -8.47 10.69 1.31
N SER A 322 -8.13 11.97 1.16
CA SER A 322 -7.57 12.51 -0.07
C SER A 322 -6.12 12.07 -0.30
N LYS A 323 -5.46 11.52 0.72
CA LYS A 323 -4.06 11.11 0.65
C LYS A 323 -3.90 9.59 0.62
N PRO A 324 -2.88 9.10 -0.09
CA PRO A 324 -2.49 7.71 -0.01
C PRO A 324 -1.92 7.36 1.37
N ILE A 325 -2.00 6.09 1.72
CA ILE A 325 -1.33 5.54 2.90
C ILE A 325 0.17 5.51 2.62
N SER A 326 0.97 6.12 3.49
CA SER A 326 2.43 6.09 3.36
C SER A 326 2.99 4.70 3.60
N ASP A 327 4.18 4.42 3.05
CA ASP A 327 4.85 3.12 3.23
C ASP A 327 5.11 2.81 4.72
N GLU A 328 5.43 3.83 5.51
CA GLU A 328 5.63 3.69 6.96
C GLU A 328 4.36 3.19 7.66
N VAL A 329 3.19 3.75 7.32
CA VAL A 329 1.91 3.27 7.86
C VAL A 329 1.60 1.87 7.33
N ALA A 330 1.80 1.64 6.03
CA ALA A 330 1.54 0.35 5.41
C ALA A 330 2.39 -0.78 6.02
N GLU A 331 3.61 -0.49 6.47
CA GLU A 331 4.53 -1.46 7.08
C GLU A 331 4.09 -1.89 8.50
N ILE A 332 3.30 -1.08 9.22
CA ILE A 332 2.81 -1.41 10.58
C ILE A 332 2.07 -2.74 10.59
N ARG A 333 1.32 -3.06 9.53
CA ARG A 333 0.63 -4.37 9.44
C ARG A 333 1.61 -5.54 9.53
N TYR A 334 2.81 -5.41 8.96
CA TYR A 334 3.85 -6.44 9.01
C TYR A 334 4.58 -6.42 10.36
N MET A 335 4.73 -5.26 10.99
CA MET A 335 5.22 -5.21 12.38
C MET A 335 4.30 -5.98 13.33
N ILE A 336 2.98 -5.97 13.10
CA ILE A 336 2.02 -6.78 13.86
C ILE A 336 2.27 -8.29 13.62
N GLU A 337 2.59 -8.70 12.39
CA GLU A 337 2.97 -10.09 12.10
C GLU A 337 4.29 -10.47 12.78
N GLU A 338 5.28 -9.58 12.79
CA GLU A 338 6.52 -9.79 13.56
C GLU A 338 6.25 -9.91 15.07
N LEU A 339 5.35 -9.09 15.61
CA LEU A 339 4.91 -9.21 17.00
C LEU A 339 4.29 -10.59 17.25
N ARG A 340 3.43 -11.09 16.35
CA ARG A 340 2.86 -12.44 16.44
C ARG A 340 3.95 -13.50 16.43
N VAL A 341 4.97 -13.41 15.56
CA VAL A 341 6.11 -14.33 15.59
C VAL A 341 6.82 -14.28 16.96
N SER A 342 7.09 -13.09 17.49
CA SER A 342 7.77 -12.91 18.78
C SER A 342 7.00 -13.48 19.98
N LEU A 343 5.66 -13.49 19.92
CA LEU A 343 4.80 -13.97 21.00
C LEU A 343 4.58 -15.49 20.90
N PHE A 344 4.30 -15.99 19.71
CA PHE A 344 3.86 -17.37 19.52
C PHE A 344 4.98 -18.33 19.09
N ALA A 345 6.03 -17.84 18.44
CA ALA A 345 7.05 -18.67 17.80
C ALA A 345 8.47 -18.07 17.86
N GLN A 346 8.92 -17.67 19.06
CA GLN A 346 10.24 -17.05 19.31
C GLN A 346 11.42 -17.76 18.61
N GLN A 347 11.37 -19.09 18.52
CA GLN A 347 12.42 -19.88 17.89
C GLN A 347 12.61 -19.62 16.38
N LEU A 348 11.64 -19.00 15.71
CA LEU A 348 11.75 -18.64 14.29
C LEU A 348 12.51 -17.32 14.05
N GLY A 349 12.67 -16.51 15.09
CA GLY A 349 13.25 -15.17 14.98
C GLY A 349 12.34 -14.16 14.28
N THR A 350 12.59 -12.88 14.54
CA THR A 350 11.92 -11.75 13.87
C THR A 350 12.90 -11.03 12.95
N LYS A 351 12.40 -10.41 11.88
CA LYS A 351 13.24 -9.67 10.91
C LYS A 351 13.98 -8.51 11.56
N TYR A 352 13.34 -7.89 12.55
CA TYR A 352 13.88 -6.83 13.39
C TYR A 352 13.32 -6.96 14.81
N GLN A 353 13.93 -6.25 15.76
CA GLN A 353 13.43 -6.22 17.13
C GLN A 353 12.05 -5.53 17.19
N VAL A 354 11.06 -6.23 17.71
CA VAL A 354 9.66 -5.78 17.75
C VAL A 354 9.07 -5.95 19.16
N SER A 355 8.17 -5.06 19.53
CA SER A 355 7.29 -5.19 20.71
C SER A 355 6.02 -4.38 20.49
N ASP A 356 4.96 -4.71 21.22
CA ASP A 356 3.74 -3.93 21.31
C ASP A 356 4.02 -2.45 21.60
N LYS A 357 4.88 -2.16 22.59
CA LYS A 357 5.29 -0.79 22.93
C LYS A 357 5.96 -0.06 21.76
N ARG A 358 6.81 -0.75 20.98
CA ARG A 358 7.48 -0.14 19.83
C ARG A 358 6.49 0.22 18.72
N ILE A 359 5.52 -0.65 18.45
CA ILE A 359 4.52 -0.38 17.42
C ILE A 359 3.58 0.75 17.87
N LEU A 360 3.15 0.76 19.13
CA LEU A 360 2.33 1.85 19.67
C LEU A 360 3.07 3.20 19.61
N ASN A 361 4.34 3.25 20.02
CA ASN A 361 5.13 4.47 19.93
C ASN A 361 5.28 4.96 18.48
N LEU A 362 5.43 4.05 17.51
CA LEU A 362 5.47 4.43 16.09
C LEU A 362 4.13 5.00 15.63
N ILE A 363 3.01 4.36 16.01
CA ILE A 363 1.67 4.87 15.71
C ILE A 363 1.47 6.27 16.29
N ASP A 364 1.91 6.50 17.54
CA ASP A 364 1.80 7.80 18.22
C ASP A 364 2.69 8.88 17.59
N GLN A 365 3.79 8.51 16.92
CA GLN A 365 4.64 9.45 16.17
C GLN A 365 4.05 9.86 14.82
N ILE A 366 3.17 9.04 14.24
CA ILE A 366 2.52 9.31 12.95
C ILE A 366 1.23 10.14 13.14
N GLN A 367 0.56 9.99 14.29
CA GLN A 367 -0.61 10.81 14.67
C GLN A 367 -0.20 12.24 15.00
#